data_AF-A0A2V5M725-F1
#
_entry.id   AF-A0A2V5M725-F1
#
_cell.length_a   1.000
_cell.length_b   1.000
_cell.length_c   1.000
_cell.angle_alpha   90.00
_cell.angle_beta   90.00
_cell.angle_gamma   90.00
#
_symmetry.space_group_name_H-M   'P 1'
#
loop_
_entity.id
_entity.type
_entity.pdbx_description
1 polymer ?
#
loop_
_entity_poly.entity_id
_entity_poly.type
_entity_poly.pdbx_seq_one_letter_code
_entity_poly.pdbx_strand_id
1 'polypeptide(L)'
;MLLETLKRHWWVPVLRGVAAIIFGVIAFTHPLMAAATLVLFFGAWVLIDGIFRIVGAIGHRDSDPDWGFNLIIGILGVIVGLLTFHAPAITALALVIYIAAWALMVGATEIALAIKMRREIKGEWFLILMGLASIIFAGLLFWNPLAGAAALIWIIAWYAVITGVLAIVFGFRLRSLPVSAAA
;
A
#
# COMPACT_ATOMS: atom_id res chain seq x y z
N MET A 1 -32.28 2.51 3.27
CA MET A 1 -31.21 3.37 3.81
C MET A 1 -29.82 3.14 3.20
N LEU A 2 -29.04 2.10 3.56
CA LEU A 2 -27.64 1.93 3.06
C LEU A 2 -27.53 1.80 1.53
N LEU A 3 -28.40 0.98 0.92
CA LEU A 3 -28.44 0.79 -0.55
C LEU A 3 -28.83 2.06 -1.31
N GLU A 4 -29.73 2.89 -0.75
CA GLU A 4 -30.13 4.16 -1.36
C GLU A 4 -28.98 5.18 -1.30
N THR A 5 -28.24 5.24 -0.19
CA THR A 5 -27.04 6.08 -0.07
C THR A 5 -25.96 5.65 -1.06
N LEU A 6 -25.69 4.35 -1.20
CA LEU A 6 -24.74 3.80 -2.17
C LEU A 6 -25.17 4.09 -3.62
N LYS A 7 -26.46 3.92 -3.92
CA LYS A 7 -27.02 4.21 -5.24
C LYS A 7 -26.97 5.70 -5.56
N ARG A 8 -27.18 6.60 -4.60
CA ARG A 8 -27.04 8.06 -4.78
C ARG A 8 -25.60 8.48 -5.06
N HIS A 9 -24.63 7.75 -4.50
CA HIS A 9 -23.20 7.99 -4.68
C HIS A 9 -22.54 7.02 -5.67
N TRP A 10 -23.30 6.44 -6.60
CA TRP A 10 -22.79 5.53 -7.63
C TRP A 10 -21.64 6.13 -8.46
N TRP A 11 -21.59 7.46 -8.56
CA TRP A 11 -20.56 8.21 -9.27
C TRP A 11 -19.20 8.16 -8.54
N VAL A 12 -19.17 7.98 -7.22
CA VAL A 12 -17.93 7.93 -6.43
C VAL A 12 -17.03 6.77 -6.83
N PRO A 13 -17.49 5.49 -6.89
CA PRO A 13 -16.67 4.39 -7.35
C PRO A 13 -16.28 4.52 -8.83
N VAL A 14 -17.12 5.13 -9.67
CA VAL A 14 -16.76 5.41 -11.08
C VAL A 14 -15.63 6.42 -11.16
N LEU A 15 -15.74 7.56 -10.48
CA LEU A 15 -14.71 8.60 -10.48
C LEU A 15 -13.39 8.08 -9.91
N ARG A 16 -13.45 7.35 -8.80
CA ARG A 16 -12.27 6.68 -8.21
C ARG A 16 -11.66 5.69 -9.20
N GLY A 17 -12.48 4.91 -9.90
CA GLY A 17 -12.00 3.94 -10.86
C GLY A 17 -11.33 4.58 -12.07
N VAL A 18 -11.90 5.67 -12.61
CA VAL A 18 -11.28 6.46 -13.68
C VAL A 18 -9.94 7.03 -13.23
N ALA A 19 -9.87 7.62 -12.04
CA ALA A 19 -8.62 8.13 -11.47
C ALA A 19 -7.57 7.02 -11.30
N ALA A 20 -7.97 5.83 -10.83
CA ALA A 20 -7.08 4.69 -10.67
C ALA A 20 -6.53 4.18 -12.02
N ILE A 21 -7.36 4.13 -13.07
CA ILE A 21 -6.91 3.74 -14.42
C ILE A 21 -5.93 4.77 -14.96
N ILE A 22 -6.22 6.07 -14.85
CA ILE A 22 -5.32 7.15 -15.30
C ILE A 22 -3.97 7.02 -14.60
N PHE A 23 -3.99 6.85 -13.27
CA PHE A 23 -2.77 6.63 -12.49
C PHE A 23 -2.00 5.40 -12.97
N GLY A 24 -2.68 4.26 -13.19
CA GLY A 24 -2.06 3.03 -13.68
C GLY A 24 -1.42 3.18 -15.06
N VAL A 25 -2.09 3.87 -15.99
CA VAL A 25 -1.55 4.14 -17.34
C VAL A 25 -0.33 5.06 -17.28
N ILE A 26 -0.37 6.10 -16.44
CA ILE A 26 0.78 6.97 -16.20
C ILE A 26 1.94 6.16 -15.57
N ALA A 27 1.65 5.27 -14.63
CA ALA A 27 2.64 4.44 -13.98
C ALA A 27 3.33 3.45 -14.93
N PHE A 28 2.64 2.93 -15.94
CA PHE A 28 3.26 2.10 -16.98
C PHE A 28 4.18 2.90 -17.91
N THR A 29 3.75 4.10 -18.32
CA THR A 29 4.50 4.92 -19.28
C THR A 29 5.66 5.68 -18.63
N HIS A 30 5.51 6.10 -17.38
CA HIS A 30 6.46 6.92 -16.63
C HIS A 30 6.67 6.36 -15.20
N PRO A 31 7.32 5.18 -15.05
CA PRO A 31 7.44 4.51 -13.76
C PRO A 31 8.20 5.33 -12.71
N LEU A 32 9.21 6.10 -13.13
CA LEU A 32 9.97 6.99 -12.24
C LEU A 32 9.11 8.12 -11.66
N MET A 33 8.25 8.73 -12.48
CA MET A 33 7.33 9.79 -12.04
C MET A 33 6.26 9.24 -11.10
N ALA A 34 5.72 8.07 -11.40
CA ALA A 34 4.77 7.40 -10.51
C ALA A 34 5.40 7.02 -9.17
N ALA A 35 6.64 6.50 -9.17
CA ALA A 35 7.39 6.23 -7.95
C ALA A 35 7.61 7.51 -7.13
N ALA A 36 8.10 8.58 -7.75
CA ALA A 36 8.29 9.87 -7.07
C ALA A 36 6.98 10.38 -6.47
N THR A 37 5.87 10.28 -7.21
CA THR A 37 4.54 10.68 -6.71
C THR A 37 4.17 9.88 -5.47
N LEU A 38 4.25 8.54 -5.51
CA LEU A 38 3.92 7.70 -4.35
C LEU A 38 4.81 8.01 -3.14
N VAL A 39 6.10 8.26 -3.37
CA VAL A 39 7.05 8.62 -2.32
C VAL A 39 6.72 9.97 -1.70
N LEU A 40 6.34 10.97 -2.50
CA LEU A 40 5.92 12.27 -1.98
C LEU A 40 4.62 12.19 -1.19
N PHE A 41 3.66 11.37 -1.64
CA PHE A 41 2.43 11.08 -0.89
C PHE A 41 2.74 10.38 0.45
N PHE A 42 3.66 9.42 0.44
CA PHE A 42 4.17 8.80 1.67
C PHE A 42 4.82 9.84 2.59
N GLY A 43 5.70 10.69 2.07
CA GLY A 43 6.33 11.77 2.84
C GLY A 43 5.32 12.74 3.46
N ALA A 44 4.30 13.13 2.69
CA ALA A 44 3.19 13.96 3.18
C ALA A 44 2.43 13.27 4.32
N TRP A 45 2.07 11.99 4.13
CA TRP A 45 1.35 11.22 5.14
C TRP A 45 2.16 11.09 6.43
N VAL A 46 3.45 10.70 6.34
CA VAL A 46 4.34 10.54 7.50
C VAL A 46 4.56 11.87 8.22
N LEU A 47 4.67 12.97 7.48
CA LEU A 47 4.77 14.31 8.05
C LEU A 47 3.50 14.67 8.84
N ILE A 48 2.33 14.47 8.25
CA ILE A 48 1.04 14.75 8.89
C ILE A 48 0.85 13.87 10.13
N ASP A 49 1.09 12.56 10.03
CA ASP A 49 1.03 11.62 11.15
C ASP A 49 1.98 12.03 12.27
N GLY A 50 3.23 12.40 11.92
CA GLY A 50 4.23 12.87 12.87
C GLY A 50 3.77 14.11 13.63
N ILE A 51 3.18 15.09 12.93
CA ILE A 51 2.61 16.29 13.56
C ILE A 51 1.47 15.91 14.51
N PHE A 52 0.53 15.07 14.08
CA PHE A 52 -0.59 14.64 14.94
C PHE A 52 -0.11 13.88 16.18
N ARG A 53 0.92 13.04 16.06
CA ARG A 53 1.54 12.34 17.19
C ARG A 53 2.18 13.31 18.17
N ILE A 54 2.90 14.33 17.70
CA ILE A 54 3.50 15.36 18.56
C ILE A 54 2.41 16.12 19.31
N VAL A 55 1.39 16.61 18.59
CA VAL A 55 0.28 17.36 19.18
C VAL A 55 -0.49 16.50 20.19
N GLY A 56 -0.77 15.24 19.84
CA GLY A 56 -1.45 14.29 20.71
C GLY A 56 -0.66 13.96 21.97
N ALA A 57 0.64 13.70 21.85
CA ALA A 57 1.53 13.40 22.96
C ALA A 57 1.65 14.57 23.95
N ILE A 58 1.76 15.81 23.44
CA ILE A 58 1.81 17.00 24.30
C ILE A 58 0.45 17.24 24.97
N GLY A 59 -0.64 17.09 24.23
CA GLY A 59 -2.00 17.32 24.72
C GLY A 59 -2.47 16.33 25.79
N HIS A 60 -1.95 15.10 25.79
CA HIS A 60 -2.35 14.03 26.71
C HIS A 60 -1.22 13.56 27.63
N ARG A 61 -0.17 14.37 27.80
CA ARG A 61 1.06 14.00 28.55
C ARG A 61 0.79 13.46 29.96
N ASP A 62 -0.27 13.95 30.61
CA ASP A 62 -0.60 13.62 32.01
C ASP A 62 -1.46 12.35 32.10
N SER A 63 -2.06 11.92 30.98
CA SER A 63 -2.98 10.77 30.90
C SER A 63 -2.44 9.59 30.08
N ASP A 64 -1.42 9.81 29.25
CA ASP A 64 -0.79 8.79 28.40
C ASP A 64 0.58 8.39 28.99
N PRO A 65 0.73 7.18 29.57
CA PRO A 65 2.01 6.68 30.06
C PRO A 65 3.10 6.63 28.98
N ASP A 66 2.73 6.49 27.72
CA ASP A 66 3.64 6.35 26.58
C ASP A 66 3.88 7.67 25.83
N TRP A 67 3.46 8.81 26.41
CA TRP A 67 3.53 10.13 25.75
C TRP A 67 4.93 10.46 25.22
N GLY A 68 5.99 10.13 25.97
CA GLY A 68 7.37 10.41 25.60
C GLY A 68 7.81 9.60 24.38
N PHE A 69 7.37 8.34 24.28
CA PHE A 69 7.65 7.49 23.12
C PHE A 69 6.88 7.96 21.88
N ASN A 70 5.60 8.31 22.06
CA ASN A 70 4.77 8.89 21.00
C ASN A 70 5.35 10.21 20.46
N LEU A 71 5.89 11.05 21.35
CA LEU A 71 6.59 12.28 20.98
C LEU A 71 7.84 12.00 20.14
N ILE A 72 8.68 11.05 20.55
CA ILE A 72 9.89 10.66 19.80
C ILE A 72 9.52 10.14 18.41
N ILE A 73 8.55 9.23 18.31
CA ILE A 73 8.08 8.72 17.02
C ILE A 73 7.54 9.86 16.15
N GLY A 74 6.78 10.78 16.74
CA GLY A 74 6.24 11.93 16.03
C GLY A 74 7.34 12.83 15.44
N ILE A 75 8.37 13.14 16.24
CA ILE A 75 9.54 13.93 15.80
C ILE A 75 10.29 13.20 14.67
N LEU A 76 10.56 11.90 14.83
CA LEU A 76 11.19 11.10 13.78
C LEU A 76 10.36 11.08 12.50
N GLY A 77 9.03 10.97 12.62
CA GLY A 77 8.09 11.06 11.50
C GLY A 77 8.21 12.40 10.77
N VAL A 78 8.21 13.53 11.49
CA VAL A 78 8.39 14.85 10.88
C VAL A 78 9.73 14.94 10.14
N ILE A 79 10.82 14.48 10.74
CA ILE A 79 12.15 14.46 10.11
C ILE A 79 12.13 13.63 8.82
N VAL A 80 11.59 12.41 8.87
CA VAL A 80 11.49 11.53 7.70
C VAL A 80 10.61 12.15 6.61
N GLY A 81 9.49 12.76 7.00
CA GLY A 81 8.60 13.48 6.09
C GLY A 81 9.32 14.60 5.35
N LEU A 82 10.02 15.48 6.08
CA LEU A 82 10.80 16.57 5.49
C LEU A 82 11.94 16.06 4.60
N LEU A 83 12.70 15.05 5.06
CA LEU A 83 13.75 14.43 4.26
C LEU A 83 13.21 13.84 2.94
N THR A 84 11.99 13.31 2.96
CA THR A 84 11.35 12.75 1.77
C THR A 84 11.08 13.81 0.70
N PHE A 85 10.69 15.02 1.10
CA PHE A 85 10.52 16.12 0.15
C PHE A 85 11.85 16.67 -0.38
N HIS A 86 12.90 16.68 0.45
CA HIS A 86 14.22 17.15 0.04
C HIS A 86 14.98 16.14 -0.83
N ALA A 87 14.85 14.85 -0.53
CA ALA A 87 15.58 13.77 -1.18
C ALA A 87 14.66 12.56 -1.46
N PRO A 88 13.66 12.70 -2.36
CA PRO A 88 12.69 11.64 -2.62
C PRO A 88 13.34 10.35 -3.15
N ALA A 89 14.46 10.44 -3.86
CA ALA A 89 15.17 9.26 -4.35
C ALA A 89 15.74 8.38 -3.21
N ILE A 90 16.18 9.00 -2.10
CA ILE A 90 16.70 8.29 -0.93
C ILE A 90 15.55 7.58 -0.22
N THR A 91 14.42 8.26 -0.02
CA THR A 91 13.23 7.64 0.57
C THR A 91 12.70 6.50 -0.32
N ALA A 92 12.69 6.69 -1.65
CA ALA A 92 12.30 5.63 -2.58
C ALA A 92 13.17 4.38 -2.40
N LEU A 93 14.51 4.56 -2.33
CA LEU A 93 15.44 3.47 -2.09
C LEU A 93 15.20 2.80 -0.72
N ALA A 94 15.00 3.59 0.33
CA ALA A 94 14.72 3.07 1.67
C ALA A 94 13.43 2.23 1.69
N LEU A 95 12.37 2.69 1.01
CA LEU A 95 11.12 1.95 0.87
C LEU A 95 11.30 0.65 0.09
N VAL A 96 12.08 0.65 -0.99
CA VAL A 96 12.39 -0.57 -1.76
C VAL A 96 13.14 -1.58 -0.90
N ILE A 97 14.15 -1.14 -0.15
CA ILE A 97 14.92 -1.99 0.77
C ILE A 97 14.01 -2.55 1.87
N TYR A 98 13.14 -1.71 2.44
CA TYR A 98 12.16 -2.14 3.43
C TYR A 98 11.23 -3.23 2.88
N ILE A 99 10.70 -3.04 1.65
CA ILE A 99 9.87 -4.03 0.97
C ILE A 99 10.64 -5.31 0.70
N ALA A 100 11.92 -5.22 0.29
CA ALA A 100 12.78 -6.37 0.06
C ALA A 100 13.00 -7.19 1.34
N ALA A 101 13.30 -6.51 2.45
CA ALA A 101 13.47 -7.15 3.75
C ALA A 101 12.16 -7.82 4.21
N TRP A 102 11.03 -7.15 4.02
CA TRP A 102 9.71 -7.72 4.33
C TRP A 102 9.40 -8.96 3.48
N ALA A 103 9.62 -8.90 2.16
CA ALA A 103 9.44 -10.03 1.26
C ALA A 103 10.33 -11.23 1.64
N LEU A 104 11.57 -10.96 2.09
CA LEU A 104 12.47 -12.00 2.59
C LEU A 104 11.90 -12.68 3.86
N MET A 105 11.41 -11.89 4.82
CA MET A 105 10.79 -12.41 6.05
C MET A 105 9.52 -13.23 5.76
N VAL A 106 8.67 -12.75 4.86
CA VAL A 106 7.46 -13.47 4.42
C VAL A 106 7.86 -14.78 3.76
N GLY A 107 8.78 -14.75 2.80
CA GLY A 107 9.20 -15.96 2.09
C GLY A 107 9.83 -17.01 3.00
N ALA A 108 10.66 -16.58 3.96
CA ALA A 108 11.22 -17.47 4.97
C ALA A 108 10.12 -18.10 5.86
N THR A 109 9.11 -17.31 6.24
CA THR A 109 7.98 -17.76 7.05
C THR A 109 7.09 -18.74 6.29
N GLU A 110 6.78 -18.48 5.02
CA GLU A 110 5.98 -19.37 4.17
C GLU A 110 6.66 -20.73 3.96
N ILE A 111 7.97 -20.74 3.74
CA ILE A 111 8.74 -21.99 3.64
C ILE A 111 8.74 -22.73 4.99
N ALA A 112 8.95 -22.03 6.10
CA ALA A 112 8.93 -22.64 7.43
C ALA A 112 7.55 -23.25 7.76
N LEU A 113 6.47 -22.55 7.42
CA LEU A 113 5.10 -23.04 7.59
C LEU A 113 4.81 -24.24 6.69
N ALA A 114 5.25 -24.22 5.44
CA ALA A 114 5.09 -25.36 4.53
C ALA A 114 5.78 -26.62 5.08
N ILE A 115 6.99 -26.48 5.62
CA ILE A 115 7.72 -27.61 6.24
C ILE A 115 7.00 -28.11 7.50
N LYS A 116 6.46 -27.20 8.31
CA LYS A 116 5.78 -27.55 9.58
C LYS A 116 4.43 -28.24 9.34
N MET A 117 3.65 -27.74 8.38
CA MET A 117 2.29 -28.24 8.08
C MET A 117 2.29 -29.39 7.07
N ARG A 118 3.47 -29.95 6.76
CA ARG A 118 3.64 -30.95 5.70
C ARG A 118 2.92 -32.30 5.85
N ARG A 119 2.24 -32.45 6.98
CA ARG A 119 1.50 -33.67 7.35
C ARG A 119 0.01 -33.41 7.53
N GLU A 120 -0.40 -32.14 7.51
CA GLU A 120 -1.75 -31.70 7.85
C GLU A 120 -2.49 -31.09 6.64
N ILE A 121 -1.77 -30.59 5.63
CA ILE A 121 -2.38 -29.86 4.50
C ILE A 121 -2.05 -30.54 3.16
N LYS A 122 -3.07 -30.89 2.37
CA LYS A 122 -2.87 -31.24 0.95
C LYS A 122 -2.72 -29.95 0.14
N GLY A 123 -1.50 -29.62 -0.33
CA GLY A 123 -1.23 -28.40 -1.13
C GLY A 123 0.04 -27.63 -0.78
N GLU A 124 0.91 -28.18 0.06
CA GLU A 124 2.14 -27.55 0.59
C GLU A 124 3.09 -26.99 -0.46
N TRP A 125 3.12 -27.62 -1.64
CA TRP A 125 3.96 -27.17 -2.75
C TRP A 125 3.66 -25.72 -3.16
N PHE A 126 2.41 -25.28 -3.03
CA PHE A 126 2.02 -23.91 -3.35
C PHE A 126 2.62 -22.90 -2.37
N LEU A 127 2.66 -23.23 -1.08
CA LEU A 127 3.31 -22.39 -0.06
C LEU A 127 4.82 -22.33 -0.27
N ILE A 128 5.46 -23.45 -0.63
CA ILE A 128 6.89 -23.47 -0.96
C ILE A 128 7.17 -22.57 -2.18
N LEU A 129 6.34 -22.64 -3.21
CA LEU A 129 6.50 -21.80 -4.40
C LEU A 129 6.28 -20.32 -4.11
N MET A 130 5.27 -19.96 -3.33
CA MET A 130 5.05 -18.57 -2.92
C MET A 130 6.26 -18.05 -2.12
N GLY A 131 6.74 -18.86 -1.17
CA GLY A 131 7.89 -18.47 -0.35
C GLY A 131 9.17 -18.32 -1.17
N LEU A 132 9.43 -19.25 -2.09
CA LEU A 132 10.56 -19.16 -3.00
C LEU A 132 10.45 -17.95 -3.94
N ALA A 133 9.26 -17.68 -4.49
CA ALA A 133 9.00 -16.52 -5.32
C ALA A 133 9.26 -15.22 -4.54
N SER A 134 8.84 -15.14 -3.28
CA SER A 134 9.08 -13.99 -2.41
C SER A 134 10.57 -13.77 -2.11
N ILE A 135 11.33 -14.85 -1.87
CA ILE A 135 12.80 -14.77 -1.66
C ILE A 135 13.51 -14.33 -2.94
N ILE A 136 13.13 -14.88 -4.10
CA ILE A 136 13.68 -14.46 -5.40
C ILE A 136 13.37 -12.98 -5.63
N PHE A 137 12.14 -12.55 -5.36
CA PHE A 137 11.74 -11.16 -5.47
C PHE A 137 12.58 -10.25 -4.57
N ALA A 138 12.77 -10.62 -3.30
CA ALA A 138 13.65 -9.90 -2.37
C ALA A 138 15.09 -9.82 -2.90
N GLY A 139 15.65 -10.94 -3.39
CA GLY A 139 16.98 -10.99 -3.98
C GLY A 139 17.14 -10.07 -5.20
N LEU A 140 16.13 -10.02 -6.07
CA LEU A 140 16.10 -9.10 -7.22
C LEU A 140 16.08 -7.63 -6.77
N LEU A 141 15.30 -7.30 -5.75
CA LEU A 141 15.25 -5.95 -5.19
C LEU A 141 16.59 -5.53 -4.58
N PHE A 142 17.29 -6.43 -3.88
CA PHE A 142 18.61 -6.13 -3.32
C PHE A 142 19.69 -5.99 -4.39
N TRP A 143 19.63 -6.81 -5.45
CA TRP A 143 20.61 -6.78 -6.53
C TRP A 143 20.51 -5.51 -7.37
N ASN A 144 19.29 -5.10 -7.73
CA ASN A 144 19.05 -3.88 -8.49
C ASN A 144 17.81 -3.15 -7.94
N PRO A 145 17.99 -2.26 -6.95
CA PRO A 145 16.89 -1.54 -6.31
C PRO A 145 16.10 -0.65 -7.28
N LEU A 146 16.75 -0.09 -8.30
CA LEU A 146 16.08 0.72 -9.32
C LEU A 146 15.13 -0.12 -10.19
N ALA A 147 15.59 -1.29 -10.64
CA ALA A 147 14.74 -2.24 -11.36
C ALA A 147 13.64 -2.81 -10.45
N GLY A 148 13.95 -3.09 -9.17
CA GLY A 148 12.98 -3.52 -8.17
C GLY A 148 11.88 -2.48 -7.92
N ALA A 149 12.24 -1.19 -7.85
CA ALA A 149 11.27 -0.09 -7.78
C ALA A 149 10.34 -0.09 -9.00
N ALA A 150 10.89 -0.20 -10.21
CA ALA A 150 10.09 -0.25 -11.44
C ALA A 150 9.15 -1.48 -11.46
N ALA A 151 9.63 -2.64 -11.03
CA ALA A 151 8.81 -3.85 -10.92
C ALA A 151 7.64 -3.67 -9.95
N LEU A 152 7.89 -3.06 -8.78
CA LEU A 152 6.84 -2.71 -7.82
C LEU A 152 5.82 -1.75 -8.44
N ILE A 153 6.27 -0.74 -9.18
CA ILE A 153 5.39 0.20 -9.86
C ILE A 153 4.53 -0.49 -10.91
N TRP A 154 5.06 -1.45 -11.67
CA TRP A 154 4.25 -2.22 -12.62
C TRP A 154 3.21 -3.10 -11.95
N ILE A 155 3.55 -3.72 -10.82
CA ILE A 155 2.57 -4.48 -10.01
C ILE A 155 1.46 -3.55 -9.53
N ILE A 156 1.82 -2.39 -8.99
CA ILE A 156 0.87 -1.36 -8.53
C ILE A 156 0.02 -0.84 -9.70
N ALA A 157 0.61 -0.63 -10.87
CA ALA A 157 -0.08 -0.15 -12.06
C ALA A 157 -1.12 -1.17 -12.55
N TRP A 158 -0.77 -2.46 -12.63
CA TRP A 158 -1.72 -3.52 -12.94
C TRP A 158 -2.86 -3.57 -11.94
N TYR A 159 -2.53 -3.54 -10.64
CA TYR A 159 -3.53 -3.50 -9.59
C TYR A 159 -4.47 -2.29 -9.72
N ALA A 160 -3.93 -1.10 -9.98
CA ALA A 160 -4.70 0.13 -10.14
C ALA A 160 -5.63 0.07 -11.37
N VAL A 161 -5.16 -0.46 -12.51
CA VAL A 161 -6.00 -0.63 -13.71
C VAL A 161 -7.11 -1.65 -13.46
N ILE A 162 -6.79 -2.84 -12.93
CA ILE A 162 -7.77 -3.90 -12.69
C ILE A 162 -8.84 -3.43 -11.70
N THR A 163 -8.41 -2.89 -10.55
CA THR A 163 -9.35 -2.38 -9.54
C THR A 163 -10.13 -1.17 -10.05
N GLY A 164 -9.54 -0.32 -10.88
CA GLY A 164 -10.23 0.79 -11.51
C GLY A 164 -11.34 0.34 -12.45
N VAL A 165 -11.08 -0.66 -13.29
CA VAL A 165 -12.10 -1.28 -14.15
C VAL A 165 -13.21 -1.89 -13.30
N LEU A 166 -12.86 -2.67 -12.26
CA LEU A 166 -13.83 -3.27 -11.36
C LEU A 166 -14.69 -2.22 -10.64
N ALA A 167 -14.09 -1.11 -10.20
CA ALA A 167 -14.79 -0.02 -9.52
C ALA A 167 -15.78 0.71 -10.46
N ILE A 168 -15.40 0.93 -11.72
CA ILE A 168 -16.29 1.49 -12.74
C ILE A 168 -17.49 0.54 -12.98
N VAL A 169 -17.22 -0.75 -13.20
CA VAL A 169 -18.27 -1.76 -13.39
C VAL A 169 -19.20 -1.80 -12.19
N PHE A 170 -18.65 -1.78 -10.97
CA PHE A 170 -19.43 -1.77 -9.74
C PHE A 170 -20.29 -0.51 -9.60
N GLY A 171 -19.75 0.67 -9.91
CA GLY A 171 -20.50 1.92 -9.88
C GLY A 171 -21.68 1.94 -10.84
N PHE A 172 -21.49 1.42 -12.06
CA PHE A 172 -22.61 1.25 -13.00
C PHE A 172 -23.61 0.19 -12.54
N ARG A 173 -23.15 -0.92 -11.94
CA ARG A 173 -24.05 -1.92 -11.35
C ARG A 173 -24.91 -1.33 -10.23
N LEU A 174 -24.32 -0.52 -9.33
CA LEU A 174 -25.07 0.19 -8.28
C LEU A 174 -26.16 1.08 -8.86
N ARG A 175 -25.88 1.81 -9.94
CA ARG A 175 -26.87 2.64 -10.65
C ARG A 175 -28.04 1.79 -11.18
N SER A 176 -27.75 0.59 -11.70
CA SER A 176 -28.75 -0.30 -12.30
C SER A 176 -29.57 -1.14 -11.32
N LEU A 177 -29.24 -1.16 -10.02
CA LEU A 177 -30.00 -1.94 -9.05
C LEU A 177 -31.45 -1.44 -8.96
N PRO A 178 -32.47 -2.29 -9.17
CA PRO A 178 -33.84 -1.90 -8.90
C PRO A 178 -33.96 -1.59 -7.40
N VAL A 179 -34.45 -0.40 -7.06
CA VAL A 179 -34.87 -0.16 -5.67
C VAL A 179 -36.08 -1.07 -5.50
N SER A 180 -35.91 -2.19 -4.81
CA SER A 180 -37.03 -3.06 -4.51
C SER A 180 -38.04 -2.24 -3.72
N ALA A 181 -39.15 -1.92 -4.36
CA ALA A 181 -40.37 -1.53 -3.69
C ALA A 181 -40.92 -2.79 -3.02
N ALA A 182 -40.51 -3.03 -1.77
CA ALA A 182 -41.09 -4.01 -0.86
C ALA A 182 -40.52 -3.71 0.53
N ALA A 183 -41.30 -3.49 1.60
CA ALA A 183 -42.74 -3.51 1.80
C ALA A 183 -43.03 -2.61 3.03
#